data_AF-A0A8B5X7W1-F1
#
_entry.id   AF-A0A8B5X7W1-F1
#
_cell.length_a   1.000
_cell.length_b   1.000
_cell.length_c   1.000
_cell.angle_alpha   90.00
_cell.angle_beta   90.00
_cell.angle_gamma   90.00
#
_symmetry.space_group_name_H-M   'P 1'
#
loop_
_entity.id
_entity.type
_entity.pdbx_description
1 polymer ?
#
loop_
_entity_poly.entity_id
_entity_poly.type
_entity_poly.pdbx_seq_one_letter_code
_entity_poly.pdbx_strand_id
1 'polypeptide(L)'
;MLSEKAIALLARAFIQLLGKPASGSMAYVRCLPPDATRALAAVPSFKVPGWQTAAVVETAEPEKRWITADQAVAWRNDKREAALLLIDATAAGPGMDGIYSAAREIGERELFDVAHRLAHDALPYGCKLFVKKALTKARQVGHQRHLAPWRVFTYLCRATHSLDAVGTALPEIGLWPVAMSDRPNEKDLDKAALLADKIFPTQGARLTPEQRVSALNLNDPEAERQLIQRLRATERLPRLEALADLARESDFWINRLSSVWPKTPKPCRLG
;
A
#
# COMPACT_ATOMS: atom_id res chain seq x y z
N MET A 1 5.14 -0.53 -10.48
CA MET A 1 4.67 0.71 -11.13
C MET A 1 3.64 1.41 -10.24
N LEU A 2 3.70 2.73 -10.15
CA LEU A 2 2.69 3.55 -9.47
C LEU A 2 1.42 3.62 -10.32
N SER A 3 0.24 3.54 -9.70
CA SER A 3 -1.02 3.75 -10.42
C SER A 3 -1.24 5.24 -10.73
N GLU A 4 -2.01 5.54 -11.77
CA GLU A 4 -2.39 6.93 -12.10
C GLU A 4 -3.08 7.64 -10.93
N LYS A 5 -3.92 6.91 -10.18
CA LYS A 5 -4.55 7.43 -8.96
C LYS A 5 -3.51 7.79 -7.89
N ALA A 6 -2.50 6.95 -7.68
CA ALA A 6 -1.43 7.24 -6.73
C ALA A 6 -0.67 8.51 -7.12
N ILE A 7 -0.33 8.66 -8.41
CA ILE A 7 0.36 9.85 -8.94
C ILE A 7 -0.49 11.11 -8.71
N ALA A 8 -1.78 11.07 -9.09
CA ALA A 8 -2.68 12.21 -8.94
C ALA A 8 -2.91 12.60 -7.47
N LEU A 9 -3.06 11.62 -6.58
CA LEU A 9 -3.24 11.87 -5.15
C LEU A 9 -1.98 12.42 -4.48
N LEU A 10 -0.79 11.92 -4.84
CA LEU A 10 0.48 12.47 -4.35
C LEU A 10 0.70 13.90 -4.87
N ALA A 11 0.43 14.17 -6.15
CA ALA A 11 0.51 15.52 -6.69
C ALA A 11 -0.39 16.48 -5.90
N ARG A 12 -1.65 16.09 -5.64
CA ARG A 12 -2.58 16.88 -4.82
C ARG A 12 -2.09 17.06 -3.38
N ALA A 13 -1.49 16.03 -2.78
CA ALA A 13 -0.93 16.12 -1.44
C ALA A 13 0.22 17.14 -1.39
N PHE A 14 1.17 17.08 -2.32
CA PHE A 14 2.25 18.06 -2.40
C PHE A 14 1.74 19.48 -2.66
N ILE A 15 0.75 19.66 -3.54
CA ILE A 15 0.13 20.97 -3.78
C ILE A 15 -0.44 21.56 -2.47
N GLN A 16 -1.11 20.76 -1.66
CA GLN A 16 -1.65 21.22 -0.37
C GLN A 16 -0.55 21.55 0.65
N LEU A 17 0.53 20.77 0.68
CA LEU A 17 1.60 20.93 1.67
C LEU A 17 2.58 22.07 1.36
N LEU A 18 2.84 22.28 0.06
CA LEU A 18 3.80 23.27 -0.43
C LEU A 18 3.15 24.66 -0.59
N GLY A 19 1.87 24.72 -0.94
CA GLY A 19 1.17 25.98 -1.15
C GLY A 19 1.75 26.79 -2.32
N LYS A 20 1.68 28.12 -2.20
CA LYS A 20 2.15 29.03 -3.26
C LYS A 20 3.69 29.00 -3.34
N PRO A 21 4.26 28.80 -4.53
CA PRO A 21 5.71 28.84 -4.71
C PRO A 21 6.25 30.25 -4.46
N ALA A 22 7.37 30.35 -3.75
CA ALA A 22 8.16 31.57 -3.64
C ALA A 22 9.57 31.32 -4.19
N SER A 23 10.15 32.33 -4.85
CA SER A 23 11.49 32.24 -5.47
C SER A 23 12.51 31.69 -4.48
N GLY A 24 13.27 30.68 -4.91
CA GLY A 24 14.31 30.05 -4.10
C GLY A 24 13.80 29.17 -2.95
N SER A 25 12.48 28.97 -2.82
CA SER A 25 11.94 27.99 -1.87
C SER A 25 12.32 26.58 -2.30
N MET A 26 12.78 25.77 -1.36
CA MET A 26 13.14 24.38 -1.63
C MET A 26 12.56 23.48 -0.56
N ALA A 27 11.94 22.39 -1.00
CA ALA A 27 11.43 21.33 -0.15
C ALA A 27 11.92 19.98 -0.65
N TYR A 28 12.02 19.00 0.25
CA TYR A 28 12.37 17.64 -0.11
C TYR A 28 11.53 16.61 0.62
N VAL A 29 11.47 15.41 0.05
CA VAL A 29 10.88 14.22 0.66
C VAL A 29 11.83 13.04 0.48
N ARG A 30 12.03 12.25 1.52
CA ARG A 30 12.90 11.05 1.50
C ARG A 30 12.24 9.80 2.07
N CYS A 31 10.94 9.87 2.40
CA CYS A 31 10.17 8.78 2.98
C CYS A 31 9.48 7.88 1.94
N LEU A 32 9.55 8.23 0.64
CA LEU A 32 9.02 7.41 -0.42
C LEU A 32 9.98 6.25 -0.74
N PRO A 33 9.47 5.05 -1.09
CA PRO A 33 10.34 3.97 -1.56
C PRO A 33 11.15 4.39 -2.79
N PRO A 34 12.40 3.91 -2.96
CA PRO A 34 13.27 4.26 -4.10
C PRO A 34 12.58 4.16 -5.47
N ASP A 35 11.92 3.03 -5.73
CA ASP A 35 11.21 2.81 -7.00
C ASP A 35 10.05 3.80 -7.20
N ALA A 36 9.36 4.16 -6.11
CA ALA A 36 8.27 5.14 -6.17
C ALA A 36 8.81 6.55 -6.41
N THR A 37 9.90 6.95 -5.76
CA THR A 37 10.59 8.23 -5.97
C THR A 37 10.97 8.41 -7.44
N ARG A 38 11.70 7.42 -8.00
CA ARG A 38 12.16 7.44 -9.40
C ARG A 38 11.01 7.44 -10.38
N ALA A 39 10.02 6.56 -10.17
CA ALA A 39 8.86 6.46 -11.06
C ALA A 39 7.99 7.72 -11.02
N LEU A 40 7.79 8.34 -9.85
CA LEU A 40 6.97 9.54 -9.72
C LEU A 40 7.58 10.72 -10.47
N ALA A 41 8.90 10.92 -10.36
CA ALA A 41 9.62 11.92 -11.14
C ALA A 41 9.60 11.63 -12.66
N ALA A 42 9.68 10.37 -13.07
CA ALA A 42 9.68 10.04 -14.49
C ALA A 42 8.33 10.31 -15.20
N VAL A 43 7.22 10.43 -14.45
CA VAL A 43 5.88 10.56 -15.04
C VAL A 43 5.53 12.02 -15.37
N PRO A 44 5.26 12.37 -16.65
CA PRO A 44 4.97 13.76 -17.05
C PRO A 44 3.70 14.35 -16.44
N SER A 45 2.72 13.51 -16.05
CA SER A 45 1.49 13.96 -15.41
C SER A 45 1.67 14.32 -13.93
N PHE A 46 2.79 13.93 -13.30
CA PHE A 46 3.14 14.38 -11.96
C PHE A 46 3.68 15.83 -12.02
N LYS A 47 2.80 16.78 -11.71
CA LYS A 47 3.10 18.22 -11.69
C LYS A 47 2.62 18.86 -10.40
N VAL A 48 3.46 19.71 -9.82
CA VAL A 48 3.12 20.61 -8.73
C VAL A 48 3.23 22.03 -9.30
N PRO A 49 2.11 22.73 -9.56
CA PRO A 49 2.14 24.00 -10.28
C PRO A 49 3.08 25.03 -9.65
N GLY A 50 3.99 25.57 -10.47
CA GLY A 50 5.00 26.55 -10.08
C GLY A 50 6.14 26.02 -9.21
N TRP A 51 6.25 24.70 -9.06
CA TRP A 51 7.40 24.02 -8.46
C TRP A 51 8.08 23.16 -9.53
N GLN A 52 9.38 23.38 -9.75
CA GLN A 52 10.20 22.40 -10.47
C GLN A 52 10.36 21.15 -9.61
N THR A 53 10.38 19.98 -10.25
CA THR A 53 10.33 18.68 -9.56
C THR A 53 11.38 17.76 -10.17
N ALA A 54 12.16 17.09 -9.32
CA ALA A 54 13.13 16.09 -9.76
C ALA A 54 13.32 15.00 -8.70
N ALA A 55 13.72 13.81 -9.15
CA ALA A 55 14.26 12.80 -8.27
C ALA A 55 15.77 12.98 -8.12
N VAL A 56 16.26 12.99 -6.88
CA VAL A 56 17.70 13.01 -6.58
C VAL A 56 18.18 11.57 -6.43
N VAL A 57 19.05 11.16 -7.34
CA VAL A 57 19.58 9.79 -7.48
C VAL A 57 21.09 9.85 -7.80
N GLU A 58 21.72 8.69 -7.96
CA GLU A 58 23.15 8.60 -8.27
C GLU A 58 23.47 9.06 -9.70
N THR A 59 22.67 8.65 -10.68
CA THR A 59 22.90 8.95 -12.10
C THR A 59 21.79 9.84 -12.66
N ALA A 60 22.18 10.99 -13.23
CA ALA A 60 21.24 11.90 -13.84
C ALA A 60 20.65 11.35 -15.15
N GLU A 61 19.34 11.56 -15.32
CA GLU A 61 18.60 11.28 -16.56
C GLU A 61 17.58 12.41 -16.76
N PRO A 62 17.92 13.46 -17.52
CA PRO A 62 17.09 14.67 -17.65
C PRO A 62 15.68 14.39 -18.16
N GLU A 63 15.52 13.45 -19.09
CA GLU A 63 14.21 13.06 -19.65
C GLU A 63 13.26 12.50 -18.59
N LYS A 64 13.81 11.88 -17.54
CA LYS A 64 13.05 11.33 -16.40
C LYS A 64 12.99 12.30 -15.21
N ARG A 65 13.52 13.53 -15.36
CA ARG A 65 13.74 14.49 -14.27
C ARG A 65 14.56 13.88 -13.12
N TRP A 66 15.56 13.08 -13.45
CA TRP A 66 16.51 12.52 -12.47
C TRP A 66 17.76 13.37 -12.47
N ILE A 67 18.19 13.80 -11.28
CA ILE A 67 19.35 14.67 -11.08
C ILE A 67 20.27 14.10 -10.00
N THR A 68 21.54 14.49 -10.03
CA THR A 68 22.50 14.17 -8.96
C THR A 68 22.38 15.12 -7.78
N ALA A 69 23.02 14.76 -6.66
CA ALA A 69 23.14 15.64 -5.49
C ALA A 69 23.78 16.99 -5.83
N ASP A 70 24.84 17.01 -6.66
CA ASP A 70 25.50 18.23 -7.10
C ASP A 70 24.56 19.15 -7.89
N GLN A 71 23.72 18.58 -8.75
CA GLN A 71 22.72 19.33 -9.50
C GLN A 71 21.62 19.89 -8.59
N ALA A 72 21.17 19.13 -7.59
CA ALA A 72 20.23 19.62 -6.58
C ALA A 72 20.83 20.80 -5.78
N VAL A 73 22.12 20.75 -5.45
CA VAL A 73 22.85 21.86 -4.80
C VAL A 73 22.96 23.06 -5.73
N ALA A 74 23.20 22.85 -7.02
CA ALA A 74 23.20 23.94 -8.01
C ALA A 74 21.83 24.65 -8.05
N TRP A 75 20.72 23.91 -8.10
CA TRP A 75 19.37 24.48 -8.04
C TRP A 75 19.14 25.33 -6.79
N ARG A 76 19.65 24.86 -5.64
CA ARG A 76 19.57 25.61 -4.37
C ARG A 76 20.37 26.91 -4.45
N ASN A 77 21.53 26.91 -5.09
CA ASN A 77 22.40 28.08 -5.20
C ASN A 77 21.85 29.12 -6.18
N ASP A 78 21.20 28.69 -7.26
CA ASP A 78 20.57 29.59 -8.23
C ASP A 78 19.40 30.37 -7.63
N LYS A 79 18.65 29.79 -6.68
CA LYS A 79 17.51 30.42 -5.95
C LYS A 79 16.43 31.04 -6.86
N ARG A 80 16.36 30.65 -8.13
CA ARG A 80 15.41 31.20 -9.12
C ARG A 80 14.02 30.59 -8.96
N GLU A 81 13.93 29.28 -9.10
CA GLU A 81 12.64 28.57 -9.10
C GLU A 81 12.42 27.82 -7.79
N ALA A 82 11.14 27.72 -7.36
CA ALA A 82 10.78 26.89 -6.24
C ALA A 82 10.94 25.41 -6.61
N ALA A 83 11.58 24.61 -5.76
CA ALA A 83 11.94 23.22 -6.08
C ALA A 83 11.40 22.21 -5.06
N LEU A 84 10.80 21.11 -5.56
CA LEU A 84 10.46 19.92 -4.79
C LEU A 84 11.40 18.77 -5.22
N LEU A 85 12.22 18.31 -4.29
CA LEU A 85 13.17 17.22 -4.50
C LEU A 85 12.62 15.90 -3.93
N LEU A 86 12.47 14.89 -4.77
CA LEU A 86 12.15 13.53 -4.37
C LEU A 86 13.47 12.77 -4.15
N ILE A 87 13.88 12.55 -2.92
CA ILE A 87 15.18 11.97 -2.61
C ILE A 87 15.06 10.47 -2.51
N ASP A 88 15.84 9.76 -3.33
CA ASP A 88 16.09 8.35 -3.14
C ASP A 88 17.17 8.17 -2.07
N ALA A 89 16.76 7.95 -0.82
CA ALA A 89 17.68 7.84 0.30
C ALA A 89 18.69 6.68 0.19
N THR A 90 18.47 5.72 -0.72
CA THR A 90 19.37 4.58 -0.93
C THR A 90 20.44 4.84 -1.97
N ALA A 91 20.23 5.82 -2.86
CA ALA A 91 21.09 6.08 -4.01
C ALA A 91 21.52 7.55 -4.12
N ALA A 92 20.98 8.45 -3.31
CA ALA A 92 21.41 9.85 -3.30
C ALA A 92 22.90 9.92 -2.92
N GLY A 93 23.70 10.48 -3.83
CA GLY A 93 25.14 10.58 -3.68
C GLY A 93 25.59 11.51 -2.53
N PRO A 94 26.90 11.65 -2.32
CA PRO A 94 27.45 12.57 -1.32
C PRO A 94 27.01 14.03 -1.59
N GLY A 95 26.97 14.86 -0.54
CA GLY A 95 26.64 16.30 -0.66
C GLY A 95 25.21 16.68 -0.27
N MET A 96 24.38 15.71 0.11
CA MET A 96 22.99 15.97 0.53
C MET A 96 22.84 16.77 1.83
N ASP A 97 23.88 16.85 2.67
CA ASP A 97 23.86 17.64 3.92
C ASP A 97 23.53 19.13 3.68
N GLY A 98 23.99 19.66 2.54
CA GLY A 98 23.66 21.03 2.13
C GLY A 98 22.18 21.21 1.77
N ILE A 99 21.51 20.15 1.30
CA ILE A 99 20.06 20.17 1.04
C ILE A 99 19.31 19.99 2.36
N TYR A 100 19.68 19.00 3.17
CA TYR A 100 19.02 18.70 4.44
C TYR A 100 19.04 19.87 5.42
N SER A 101 20.09 20.68 5.41
CA SER A 101 20.22 21.87 6.28
C SER A 101 19.47 23.10 5.78
N ALA A 102 19.19 23.21 4.47
CA ALA A 102 18.71 24.45 3.86
C ALA A 102 17.28 24.37 3.29
N ALA A 103 16.78 23.16 3.02
CA ALA A 103 15.46 22.92 2.46
C ALA A 103 14.48 22.40 3.51
N ARG A 104 13.18 22.65 3.32
CA ARG A 104 12.12 22.11 4.19
C ARG A 104 11.94 20.62 3.92
N GLU A 105 12.08 19.78 4.94
CA GLU A 105 11.65 18.39 4.85
C GLU A 105 10.12 18.30 4.92
N ILE A 106 9.52 17.59 3.97
CA ILE A 106 8.16 17.06 4.09
C ILE A 106 8.28 15.68 4.72
N GLY A 107 7.95 15.58 6.00
CA GLY A 107 8.09 14.35 6.76
C GLY A 107 7.08 13.27 6.34
N GLU A 108 7.37 12.01 6.64
CA GLU A 108 6.49 10.87 6.33
C GLU A 108 5.07 11.09 6.84
N ARG A 109 4.92 11.44 8.12
CA ARG A 109 3.61 11.69 8.71
C ARG A 109 2.86 12.82 8.02
N GLU A 110 3.54 13.94 7.78
CA GLU A 110 2.95 15.10 7.12
C GLU A 110 2.43 14.77 5.71
N LEU A 111 3.24 14.06 4.92
CA LEU A 111 2.85 13.64 3.57
C LEU A 111 1.66 12.67 3.61
N PHE A 112 1.77 11.61 4.41
CA PHE A 112 0.79 10.53 4.38
C PHE A 112 -0.51 10.87 5.11
N ASP A 113 -0.51 11.75 6.11
CA ASP A 113 -1.75 12.26 6.72
C ASP A 113 -2.62 12.96 5.65
N VAL A 114 -2.00 13.77 4.78
CA VAL A 114 -2.71 14.43 3.67
C VAL A 114 -3.08 13.42 2.57
N ALA A 115 -2.14 12.58 2.14
CA ALA A 115 -2.36 11.64 1.04
C ALA A 115 -3.41 10.57 1.39
N HIS A 116 -3.40 10.03 2.62
CA HIS A 116 -4.41 9.07 3.09
C HIS A 116 -5.78 9.70 3.19
N ARG A 117 -5.89 10.94 3.70
CA ARG A 117 -7.17 11.66 3.74
C ARG A 117 -7.74 11.85 2.33
N LEU A 118 -6.92 12.33 1.38
CA LEU A 118 -7.33 12.50 -0.02
C LEU A 118 -7.77 11.19 -0.67
N ALA A 119 -7.04 10.10 -0.42
CA ALA A 119 -7.37 8.78 -0.94
C ALA A 119 -8.66 8.23 -0.31
N HIS A 120 -8.83 8.42 1.00
CA HIS A 120 -10.03 8.01 1.73
C HIS A 120 -11.28 8.77 1.27
N ASP A 121 -11.15 10.05 0.92
CA ASP A 121 -12.26 10.84 0.39
C ASP A 121 -12.63 10.47 -1.04
N ALA A 122 -11.71 9.87 -1.79
CA ALA A 122 -11.93 9.35 -3.13
C ALA A 122 -12.46 7.90 -3.17
N LEU A 123 -12.72 7.27 -2.01
CA LEU A 123 -13.27 5.92 -1.95
C LEU A 123 -14.71 5.86 -2.53
N PRO A 124 -15.11 4.71 -3.10
CA PRO A 124 -16.47 4.48 -3.53
C PRO A 124 -17.49 4.70 -2.39
N TYR A 125 -18.70 5.06 -2.76
CA TYR A 125 -19.79 5.29 -1.81
C TYR A 125 -20.00 4.06 -0.90
N GLY A 126 -20.26 4.30 0.39
CA GLY A 126 -20.48 3.24 1.38
C GLY A 126 -19.23 2.49 1.87
N CYS A 127 -18.05 2.71 1.28
CA CYS A 127 -16.84 1.92 1.61
C CYS A 127 -15.98 2.50 2.72
N LYS A 128 -16.14 3.79 3.08
CA LYS A 128 -15.28 4.50 4.04
C LYS A 128 -15.16 3.78 5.39
N LEU A 129 -16.29 3.35 5.96
CA LEU A 129 -16.30 2.66 7.26
C LEU A 129 -15.64 1.28 7.18
N PHE A 130 -15.93 0.52 6.12
CA PHE A 130 -15.31 -0.78 5.87
C PHE A 130 -13.78 -0.66 5.76
N VAL A 131 -13.29 0.29 4.95
CA VAL A 131 -11.85 0.54 4.78
C VAL A 131 -11.18 0.95 6.10
N LYS A 132 -11.82 1.83 6.89
CA LYS A 132 -11.31 2.20 8.21
C LYS A 132 -11.16 0.98 9.12
N LYS A 133 -12.16 0.09 9.16
CA LYS A 133 -12.11 -1.15 9.95
C LYS A 133 -11.06 -2.12 9.42
N ALA A 134 -10.90 -2.23 8.10
CA ALA A 134 -9.87 -3.06 7.48
C ALA A 134 -8.47 -2.62 7.93
N LEU A 135 -8.19 -1.31 7.92
CA LEU A 135 -6.92 -0.77 8.41
C LEU A 135 -6.70 -1.02 9.91
N THR A 136 -7.75 -0.93 10.73
CA THR A 136 -7.67 -1.29 12.15
C THR A 136 -7.34 -2.78 12.33
N LYS A 137 -7.99 -3.67 11.59
CA LYS A 137 -7.75 -5.12 11.65
C LYS A 137 -6.36 -5.50 11.16
N ALA A 138 -5.92 -4.90 10.05
CA ALA A 138 -4.57 -5.10 9.51
C ALA A 138 -3.46 -4.80 10.53
N ARG A 139 -3.62 -3.77 11.35
CA ARG A 139 -2.66 -3.44 12.44
C ARG A 139 -2.68 -4.46 13.58
N GLN A 140 -3.79 -5.18 13.76
CA GLN A 140 -3.94 -6.21 14.80
C GLN A 140 -3.40 -7.56 14.32
N VAL A 141 -3.60 -7.89 13.04
CA VAL A 141 -3.17 -9.15 12.43
C VAL A 141 -1.63 -9.24 12.42
N GLY A 142 -1.12 -10.38 12.86
CA GLY A 142 0.32 -10.65 12.92
C GLY A 142 1.13 -9.76 13.85
N HIS A 143 0.47 -9.05 14.77
CA HIS A 143 1.11 -8.13 15.72
C HIS A 143 1.98 -7.07 15.02
N GLN A 144 1.60 -6.69 13.80
CA GLN A 144 2.25 -5.60 13.06
C GLN A 144 1.89 -4.27 13.73
N ARG A 145 2.61 -3.94 14.82
CA ARG A 145 2.40 -2.70 15.60
C ARG A 145 2.44 -1.45 14.73
N HIS A 146 3.14 -1.50 13.60
CA HIS A 146 3.20 -0.42 12.62
C HIS A 146 2.97 -0.93 11.19
N LEU A 147 1.81 -0.58 10.62
CA LEU A 147 1.54 -0.71 9.19
C LEU A 147 2.18 0.48 8.47
N ALA A 148 3.15 0.22 7.59
CA ALA A 148 3.89 1.27 6.89
C ALA A 148 2.95 2.25 6.15
N PRO A 149 3.12 3.59 6.30
CA PRO A 149 2.26 4.59 5.67
C PRO A 149 2.16 4.44 4.14
N TRP A 150 3.26 4.08 3.48
CA TRP A 150 3.26 3.79 2.05
C TRP A 150 2.30 2.64 1.68
N ARG A 151 2.30 1.54 2.45
CA ARG A 151 1.40 0.39 2.20
C ARG A 151 -0.07 0.75 2.38
N VAL A 152 -0.38 1.57 3.39
CA VAL A 152 -1.75 2.10 3.56
C VAL A 152 -2.14 2.92 2.33
N PHE A 153 -1.22 3.76 1.84
CA PHE A 153 -1.47 4.60 0.68
C PHE A 153 -1.70 3.78 -0.60
N THR A 154 -0.89 2.75 -0.88
CA THR A 154 -1.08 1.90 -2.07
C THR A 154 -2.43 1.19 -2.04
N TYR A 155 -2.81 0.65 -0.87
CA TYR A 155 -4.10 -0.02 -0.69
C TYR A 155 -5.25 0.94 -0.93
N LEU A 156 -5.23 2.13 -0.32
CA LEU A 156 -6.26 3.15 -0.52
C LEU A 156 -6.37 3.53 -2.00
N CYS A 157 -5.25 3.72 -2.69
CA CYS A 157 -5.24 4.04 -4.12
C CYS A 157 -5.92 2.95 -4.95
N ARG A 158 -5.65 1.66 -4.68
CA ARG A 158 -6.35 0.56 -5.37
C ARG A 158 -7.84 0.55 -5.03
N ALA A 159 -8.18 0.69 -3.74
CA ALA A 159 -9.55 0.71 -3.25
C ALA A 159 -10.41 1.85 -3.84
N THR A 160 -9.81 2.91 -4.40
CA THR A 160 -10.57 3.98 -5.06
C THR A 160 -11.21 3.59 -6.39
N HIS A 161 -10.83 2.47 -7.01
CA HIS A 161 -11.27 2.14 -8.37
C HIS A 161 -12.70 1.61 -8.43
N SER A 162 -13.06 0.71 -7.53
CA SER A 162 -14.38 0.07 -7.49
C SER A 162 -14.63 -0.57 -6.14
N LEU A 163 -15.89 -0.94 -5.87
CA LEU A 163 -16.25 -1.72 -4.68
C LEU A 163 -15.53 -3.07 -4.63
N ASP A 164 -15.40 -3.75 -5.76
CA ASP A 164 -14.61 -4.98 -5.87
C ASP A 164 -13.13 -4.75 -5.49
N ALA A 165 -12.53 -3.67 -6.01
CA ALA A 165 -11.14 -3.32 -5.73
C ALA A 165 -10.86 -3.11 -4.23
N VAL A 166 -11.86 -2.71 -3.43
CA VAL A 166 -11.73 -2.59 -1.97
C VAL A 166 -11.41 -3.95 -1.34
N GLY A 167 -12.12 -5.00 -1.74
CA GLY A 167 -11.92 -6.35 -1.20
C GLY A 167 -10.70 -7.06 -1.80
N THR A 168 -10.46 -6.87 -3.09
CA THR A 168 -9.34 -7.46 -3.83
C THR A 168 -7.99 -6.90 -3.37
N ALA A 169 -7.93 -5.66 -2.89
CA ALA A 169 -6.69 -5.01 -2.45
C ALA A 169 -6.31 -5.29 -0.98
N LEU A 170 -7.17 -5.95 -0.20
CA LEU A 170 -6.91 -6.32 1.21
C LEU A 170 -5.55 -7.03 1.46
N PRO A 171 -5.02 -7.87 0.55
CA PRO A 171 -3.70 -8.47 0.67
C PRO A 171 -2.56 -7.47 0.88
N GLU A 172 -2.66 -6.26 0.32
CA GLU A 172 -1.61 -5.24 0.47
C GLU A 172 -1.38 -4.81 1.91
N ILE A 173 -2.42 -4.89 2.73
CA ILE A 173 -2.39 -4.59 4.16
C ILE A 173 -2.35 -5.85 5.02
N GLY A 174 -2.16 -7.03 4.41
CA GLY A 174 -1.99 -8.31 5.12
C GLY A 174 -3.29 -9.01 5.50
N LEU A 175 -4.42 -8.64 4.89
CA LEU A 175 -5.72 -9.28 5.08
C LEU A 175 -6.07 -10.17 3.89
N TRP A 176 -6.81 -11.26 4.14
CA TRP A 176 -7.29 -12.14 3.07
C TRP A 176 -8.25 -11.40 2.12
N PRO A 177 -8.23 -11.70 0.80
CA PRO A 177 -9.14 -11.04 -0.15
C PRO A 177 -10.61 -11.39 0.12
N VAL A 178 -11.50 -10.42 -0.11
CA VAL A 178 -12.95 -10.59 0.07
C VAL A 178 -13.63 -10.29 -1.26
N ALA A 179 -14.46 -11.22 -1.75
CA ALA A 179 -15.35 -10.94 -2.86
C ALA A 179 -16.45 -9.98 -2.36
N MET A 180 -16.39 -8.74 -2.83
CA MET A 180 -17.36 -7.72 -2.48
C MET A 180 -18.56 -7.82 -3.41
N SER A 181 -19.75 -7.88 -2.81
CA SER A 181 -21.03 -7.73 -3.51
C SER A 181 -21.54 -6.29 -3.30
N ASP A 182 -22.82 -6.03 -3.60
CA ASP A 182 -23.43 -4.68 -3.59
C ASP A 182 -23.26 -3.87 -2.29
N ARG A 183 -23.00 -4.52 -1.14
CA ARG A 183 -22.77 -3.83 0.13
C ARG A 183 -21.56 -4.41 0.89
N PRO A 184 -20.61 -3.56 1.31
CA PRO A 184 -19.54 -3.96 2.23
C PRO A 184 -20.09 -4.56 3.52
N ASN A 185 -19.61 -5.73 3.89
CA ASN A 185 -19.95 -6.39 5.15
C ASN A 185 -18.71 -6.49 6.05
N GLU A 186 -18.72 -5.73 7.14
CA GLU A 186 -17.57 -5.65 8.05
C GLU A 186 -17.24 -6.98 8.73
N LYS A 187 -18.22 -7.89 8.88
CA LYS A 187 -17.98 -9.23 9.44
C LYS A 187 -17.04 -10.07 8.56
N ASP A 188 -16.92 -9.74 7.27
CA ASP A 188 -15.99 -10.41 6.38
C ASP A 188 -14.54 -10.02 6.66
N LEU A 189 -14.30 -8.86 7.29
CA LEU A 189 -12.96 -8.47 7.75
C LEU A 189 -12.47 -9.32 8.93
N ASP A 190 -13.37 -9.76 9.81
CA ASP A 190 -13.01 -10.67 10.89
C ASP A 190 -12.58 -12.02 10.34
N LYS A 191 -13.30 -12.55 9.33
CA LYS A 191 -12.90 -13.75 8.59
C LYS A 191 -11.58 -13.53 7.86
N ALA A 192 -11.39 -12.37 7.23
CA ALA A 192 -10.19 -12.05 6.47
C ALA A 192 -8.95 -12.02 7.35
N ALA A 193 -9.06 -11.40 8.53
CA ALA A 193 -8.01 -11.39 9.52
C ALA A 193 -7.68 -12.80 10.02
N LEU A 194 -8.71 -13.59 10.35
CA LEU A 194 -8.55 -14.95 10.86
C LEU A 194 -7.88 -15.89 9.84
N LEU A 195 -8.32 -15.86 8.58
CA LEU A 195 -7.74 -16.69 7.52
C LEU A 195 -6.28 -16.32 7.25
N ALA A 196 -6.00 -15.01 7.13
CA ALA A 196 -4.64 -14.53 6.92
C ALA A 196 -3.70 -14.96 8.04
N ASP A 197 -4.14 -14.95 9.30
CA ASP A 197 -3.33 -15.33 10.45
C ASP A 197 -3.13 -16.85 10.58
N LYS A 198 -4.19 -17.65 10.33
CA LYS A 198 -4.11 -19.11 10.38
C LYS A 198 -3.24 -19.71 9.27
N ILE A 199 -3.36 -19.18 8.06
CA ILE A 199 -2.69 -19.74 6.88
C ILE A 199 -1.27 -19.23 6.73
N PHE A 200 -1.06 -17.94 7.04
CA PHE A 200 0.25 -17.28 6.98
C PHE A 200 0.66 -16.74 8.35
N PRO A 201 0.99 -17.62 9.33
CA PRO A 201 1.37 -17.19 10.67
C PRO A 201 2.68 -16.39 10.65
N THR A 202 2.76 -15.35 11.49
CA THR A 202 3.90 -14.41 11.54
C THR A 202 5.12 -14.97 12.24
N GLN A 203 4.94 -15.92 13.16
CA GLN A 203 6.02 -16.59 13.88
C GLN A 203 5.76 -18.09 13.95
N GLY A 204 6.81 -18.89 13.74
CA GLY A 204 6.79 -20.33 13.98
C GLY A 204 5.84 -21.10 13.07
N ALA A 205 6.22 -21.33 11.82
CA ALA A 205 5.61 -22.35 10.99
C ALA A 205 6.02 -23.74 11.49
N ARG A 206 5.51 -24.18 12.65
CA ARG A 206 5.60 -25.61 13.04
C ARG A 206 4.56 -26.47 12.31
N LEU A 207 3.60 -25.82 11.64
CA LEU A 207 2.54 -26.51 10.91
C LEU A 207 2.83 -26.52 9.42
N THR A 208 2.74 -27.71 8.82
CA THR A 208 2.82 -27.88 7.37
C THR A 208 1.61 -27.25 6.67
N PRO A 209 1.68 -26.93 5.37
CA PRO A 209 0.53 -26.45 4.60
C PRO A 209 -0.75 -27.28 4.81
N GLU A 210 -0.62 -28.60 4.86
CA GLU A 210 -1.73 -29.55 5.08
C GLU A 210 -2.38 -29.34 6.44
N GLN A 211 -1.57 -29.19 7.50
CA GLN A 211 -2.08 -28.96 8.85
C GLN A 211 -2.81 -27.61 8.97
N ARG A 212 -2.34 -26.58 8.24
CA ARG A 212 -2.99 -25.27 8.22
C ARG A 212 -4.33 -25.29 7.48
N VAL A 213 -4.40 -26.00 6.35
CA VAL A 213 -5.64 -26.12 5.57
C VAL A 213 -6.64 -27.03 6.28
N SER A 214 -6.20 -28.14 6.87
CA SER A 214 -7.07 -29.03 7.66
C SER A 214 -7.76 -28.26 8.81
N ALA A 215 -7.06 -27.31 9.46
CA ALA A 215 -7.65 -26.46 10.50
C ALA A 215 -8.74 -25.47 9.99
N LEU A 216 -8.92 -25.34 8.67
CA LEU A 216 -10.03 -24.61 8.06
C LEU A 216 -11.30 -25.46 7.92
N ASN A 217 -11.19 -26.80 8.01
CA ASN A 217 -12.29 -27.74 7.86
C ASN A 217 -13.11 -27.47 6.57
N LEU A 218 -12.46 -27.43 5.41
CA LEU A 218 -13.16 -27.22 4.13
C LEU A 218 -14.05 -28.44 3.80
N ASN A 219 -15.25 -28.20 3.26
CA ASN A 219 -16.19 -29.27 2.87
C ASN A 219 -15.89 -29.86 1.48
N ASP A 220 -15.00 -29.24 0.70
CA ASP A 220 -14.62 -29.67 -0.64
C ASP A 220 -13.17 -30.17 -0.65
N PRO A 221 -12.94 -31.49 -0.82
CA PRO A 221 -11.61 -32.08 -0.88
C PRO A 221 -10.74 -31.56 -2.03
N GLU A 222 -11.34 -31.12 -3.14
CA GLU A 222 -10.59 -30.59 -4.27
C GLU A 222 -10.08 -29.17 -3.99
N ALA A 223 -10.93 -28.31 -3.43
CA ALA A 223 -10.51 -26.99 -2.95
C ALA A 223 -9.41 -27.07 -1.88
N GLU A 224 -9.48 -28.05 -0.97
CA GLU A 224 -8.43 -28.33 0.01
C GLU A 224 -7.10 -28.71 -0.67
N ARG A 225 -7.13 -29.66 -1.61
CA ARG A 225 -5.94 -30.09 -2.35
C ARG A 225 -5.29 -28.94 -3.12
N GLN A 226 -6.09 -28.12 -3.80
CA GLN A 226 -5.60 -26.96 -4.55
C GLN A 226 -4.98 -25.91 -3.63
N LEU A 227 -5.62 -25.60 -2.50
CA LEU A 227 -5.09 -24.65 -1.53
C LEU A 227 -3.74 -25.14 -0.96
N ILE A 228 -3.64 -26.42 -0.61
CA ILE A 228 -2.37 -27.02 -0.14
C ILE A 228 -1.27 -26.87 -1.20
N GLN A 229 -1.56 -27.19 -2.45
CA GLN A 229 -0.59 -27.08 -3.54
C GLN A 229 -0.10 -25.64 -3.73
N ARG A 230 -1.00 -24.65 -3.66
CA ARG A 230 -0.65 -23.23 -3.74
C ARG A 230 0.19 -22.79 -2.54
N LEU A 231 -0.16 -23.19 -1.33
CA LEU A 231 0.62 -22.86 -0.13
C LEU A 231 2.04 -23.43 -0.20
N ARG A 232 2.22 -24.67 -0.67
CA ARG A 232 3.55 -25.24 -0.94
C ARG A 232 4.35 -24.43 -1.96
N ALA A 233 3.71 -23.97 -3.04
CA ALA A 233 4.37 -23.16 -4.06
C ALA A 233 4.82 -21.78 -3.53
N THR A 234 4.08 -21.22 -2.56
CA THR A 234 4.35 -19.89 -1.98
C THR A 234 5.16 -19.93 -0.67
N GLU A 235 5.58 -21.10 -0.19
CA GLU A 235 6.18 -21.28 1.14
C GLU A 235 7.49 -20.48 1.33
N ARG A 236 8.23 -20.26 0.24
CA ARG A 236 9.49 -19.48 0.24
C ARG A 236 9.27 -17.98 0.06
N LEU A 237 8.05 -17.54 -0.21
CA LEU A 237 7.74 -16.13 -0.44
C LEU A 237 7.52 -15.41 0.90
N PRO A 238 7.86 -14.12 0.98
CA PRO A 238 7.41 -13.27 2.07
C PRO A 238 5.89 -13.33 2.21
N ARG A 239 5.37 -13.28 3.45
CA ARG A 239 3.93 -13.41 3.76
C ARG A 239 3.02 -12.59 2.85
N LEU A 240 3.38 -11.33 2.58
CA LEU A 240 2.55 -10.44 1.76
C LEU A 240 2.56 -10.83 0.29
N GLU A 241 3.69 -11.32 -0.22
CA GLU A 241 3.80 -11.82 -1.59
C GLU A 241 3.02 -13.12 -1.75
N ALA A 242 3.12 -14.04 -0.77
CA ALA A 242 2.33 -15.26 -0.74
C ALA A 242 0.82 -14.97 -0.73
N LEU A 243 0.40 -14.00 0.09
CA LEU A 243 -0.99 -13.56 0.18
C LEU A 243 -1.46 -12.86 -1.12
N ALA A 244 -0.60 -12.08 -1.77
CA ALA A 244 -0.91 -11.42 -3.03
C ALA A 244 -1.00 -12.42 -4.20
N ASP A 245 -0.16 -13.46 -4.21
CA ASP A 245 -0.24 -14.52 -5.22
C ASP A 245 -1.49 -15.38 -5.05
N LEU A 246 -1.83 -15.72 -3.80
CA LEU A 246 -3.09 -16.38 -3.49
C LEU A 246 -4.30 -15.54 -3.92
N ALA A 247 -4.25 -14.22 -3.76
CA ALA A 247 -5.35 -13.35 -4.13
C ALA A 247 -5.66 -13.32 -5.64
N ARG A 248 -4.79 -13.86 -6.49
CA ARG A 248 -5.09 -14.05 -7.92
C ARG A 248 -6.12 -15.15 -8.16
N GLU A 249 -6.24 -16.08 -7.22
CA GLU A 249 -7.16 -17.20 -7.29
C GLU A 249 -8.50 -16.81 -6.65
N SER A 250 -9.41 -16.35 -7.49
CA SER A 250 -10.67 -15.75 -7.03
C SER A 250 -11.57 -16.73 -6.27
N ASP A 251 -11.39 -18.04 -6.48
CA ASP A 251 -12.15 -19.10 -5.81
C ASP A 251 -11.84 -19.18 -4.31
N PHE A 252 -10.64 -18.75 -3.91
CA PHE A 252 -10.24 -18.73 -2.50
C PHE A 252 -10.68 -17.45 -1.75
N TRP A 253 -11.38 -16.52 -2.40
CA TRP A 253 -11.81 -15.29 -1.75
C TRP A 253 -12.95 -15.52 -0.75
N ILE A 254 -13.00 -14.73 0.32
CA ILE A 254 -14.16 -14.75 1.23
C ILE A 254 -15.43 -14.40 0.44
N ASN A 255 -16.56 -14.99 0.82
CA ASN A 255 -17.84 -14.96 0.11
C ASN A 255 -17.93 -15.86 -1.15
N ARG A 256 -16.80 -16.33 -1.70
CA ARG A 256 -16.75 -17.42 -2.68
C ARG A 256 -16.39 -18.74 -2.02
N LEU A 257 -15.35 -18.73 -1.18
CA LEU A 257 -14.89 -19.84 -0.35
C LEU A 257 -15.92 -20.25 0.72
N SER A 258 -16.83 -19.36 1.13
CA SER A 258 -17.87 -19.70 2.12
C SER A 258 -18.95 -20.65 1.59
N SER A 259 -19.01 -20.90 0.28
CA SER A 259 -19.79 -22.02 -0.27
C SER A 259 -19.23 -23.38 0.17
N VAL A 260 -17.96 -23.40 0.60
CA VAL A 260 -17.19 -24.58 0.98
C VAL A 260 -16.98 -24.70 2.50
N TRP A 261 -17.37 -23.70 3.30
CA TRP A 261 -17.19 -23.72 4.77
C TRP A 261 -18.33 -24.48 5.48
N PRO A 262 -18.09 -25.22 6.58
CA PRO A 262 -19.15 -25.84 7.37
C PRO A 262 -20.09 -24.77 7.89
N LYS A 263 -21.37 -24.83 7.52
CA LYS A 263 -22.39 -23.97 8.13
C LYS A 263 -22.27 -24.15 9.63
N THR A 264 -22.07 -23.05 10.37
CA THR A 264 -22.13 -23.08 11.83
C THR A 264 -23.39 -23.85 12.23
N PRO A 265 -23.30 -24.83 13.15
CA PRO A 265 -24.50 -25.50 13.62
C PRO A 265 -25.43 -24.42 14.18
N LYS A 266 -26.69 -24.43 13.74
CA LYS A 266 -27.74 -23.59 14.31
C LYS A 266 -27.66 -23.76 15.84
N PRO A 267 -27.70 -22.68 16.64
CA PRO A 267 -27.84 -22.85 18.07
C PRO A 267 -29.13 -23.64 18.30
N CYS A 268 -28.99 -24.84 18.89
CA CYS A 268 -30.13 -25.60 19.37
C CYS A 268 -30.94 -24.67 20.27
N ARG A 269 -32.17 -24.34 19.85
CA ARG A 269 -33.16 -23.78 20.76
C ARG A 269 -33.49 -24.91 21.74
N LEU A 270 -32.92 -24.82 22.94
CA LEU A 270 -33.48 -25.55 24.08
C LEU A 270 -34.86 -24.93 24.34
N GLY A 271 -35.88 -25.77 24.17
CA GLY A 271 -37.25 -25.48 24.60
C GLY A 271 -37.40 -25.65 26.11
#